data_AF-A0A7L5E3G5-F1
#
_entry.id   AF-A0A7L5E3G5-F1
#
_cell.length_a   1.000
_cell.length_b   1.000
_cell.length_c   1.000
_cell.angle_alpha   90.00
_cell.angle_beta   90.00
_cell.angle_gamma   90.00
#
_symmetry.space_group_name_H-M   'P 1'
#
loop_
_entity.id
_entity.type
_entity.pdbx_description
1 polymer ?
#
loop_
_entity_poly.entity_id
_entity_poly.type
_entity_poly.pdbx_seq_one_letter_code
_entity_poly.pdbx_strand_id
1 'polypeptide(L)'
;MNNLSTTLHDKVHNWMNMIGFRLNSSDTNNQSKTVTKHYFFETFNCLEKVKTDEPGKAKFMCFDTYGETLKIRSLSDLQTAFYDNISQLK
;
A
#
# COMPACT_ATOMS: atom_id res chain seq x y z
N MET A 1 -24.75 -0.40 -16.01
CA MET A 1 -23.83 -1.12 -15.11
C MET A 1 -22.44 -0.90 -15.64
N ASN A 2 -21.66 0.00 -15.03
CA ASN A 2 -20.32 0.28 -15.51
C ASN A 2 -19.41 -0.88 -15.11
N ASN A 3 -18.79 -1.51 -16.10
CA ASN A 3 -17.76 -2.53 -15.91
C ASN A 3 -16.54 -1.88 -15.24
N LEU A 4 -16.60 -1.70 -13.92
CA LEU A 4 -15.50 -1.27 -13.09
C LEU A 4 -14.51 -2.44 -13.05
N SER A 5 -13.56 -2.48 -13.98
CA SER A 5 -12.30 -3.17 -13.72
C SER A 5 -11.68 -2.45 -12.51
N THR A 6 -12.02 -2.89 -11.31
CA THR A 6 -11.54 -2.31 -10.07
C THR A 6 -10.02 -2.39 -10.13
N THR A 7 -9.35 -1.23 -10.17
CA THR A 7 -7.91 -1.19 -10.35
C THR A 7 -7.23 -1.81 -9.13
N LEU A 8 -5.98 -2.26 -9.27
CA LEU A 8 -5.23 -2.75 -8.11
C LEU A 8 -5.20 -1.70 -6.99
N HIS A 9 -5.05 -0.43 -7.37
CA HIS A 9 -5.13 0.71 -6.46
C HIS A 9 -6.45 0.71 -5.66
N ASP A 10 -7.60 0.68 -6.34
CA ASP A 10 -8.90 0.72 -5.66
C ASP A 10 -9.12 -0.49 -4.75
N LYS A 11 -8.66 -1.67 -5.18
CA LYS A 11 -8.72 -2.89 -4.36
C LYS A 11 -7.89 -2.77 -3.09
N VAL A 12 -6.66 -2.26 -3.22
CA VAL A 12 -5.75 -2.06 -2.08
C VAL A 12 -6.30 -1.02 -1.11
N HIS A 13 -6.74 0.14 -1.61
CA HIS A 13 -7.31 1.20 -0.76
C HIS A 13 -8.60 0.75 -0.06
N ASN A 14 -9.50 0.05 -0.77
CA ASN A 14 -10.73 -0.47 -0.15
C ASN A 14 -10.41 -1.47 0.98
N TRP A 15 -9.46 -2.37 0.74
CA TRP A 15 -9.05 -3.33 1.77
C TRP A 15 -8.35 -2.64 2.95
N MET A 16 -7.42 -1.72 2.68
CA MET A 16 -6.75 -0.92 3.72
C MET A 16 -7.75 -0.16 4.60
N ASN A 17 -8.75 0.48 3.98
CA ASN A 17 -9.81 1.19 4.70
C ASN A 17 -10.67 0.23 5.53
N MET A 18 -10.96 -0.96 5.02
CA MET A 18 -11.73 -1.99 5.73
C MET A 18 -10.98 -2.53 6.95
N ILE A 19 -9.66 -2.72 6.84
CA ILE A 19 -8.81 -3.16 7.96
C ILE A 19 -8.60 -2.02 8.98
N GLY A 20 -8.61 -0.76 8.53
CA GLY A 20 -8.45 0.41 9.38
C GLY A 20 -7.04 1.04 9.31
N PHE A 21 -6.31 0.83 8.21
CA PHE A 21 -5.07 1.56 7.94
C PHE A 21 -5.32 3.06 7.96
N ARG A 22 -4.33 3.80 8.47
CA ARG A 22 -4.35 5.26 8.49
C ARG A 22 -3.19 5.82 7.69
N LEU A 23 -3.44 6.90 6.98
CA LEU A 23 -2.39 7.69 6.36
C LEU A 23 -1.61 8.40 7.47
N ASN A 24 -0.33 8.06 7.61
CA ASN A 24 0.58 8.62 8.60
C ASN A 24 1.33 9.84 8.06
N SER A 25 1.88 9.73 6.85
CA SER A 25 2.57 10.84 6.17
C SER A 25 2.38 10.79 4.65
N SER A 26 2.60 11.92 4.00
CA SER A 26 2.60 12.04 2.55
C SER A 26 3.74 12.95 2.12
N ASP A 27 4.74 12.35 1.49
CA ASP A 27 5.97 13.00 1.09
C ASP A 27 5.95 13.23 -0.42
N THR A 28 6.02 14.50 -0.82
CA THR A 28 6.08 14.88 -2.24
C THR A 28 7.50 15.25 -2.61
N ASN A 29 8.10 14.48 -3.52
CA ASN A 29 9.40 14.78 -4.08
C ASN A 29 9.23 15.53 -5.41
N ASN A 30 9.47 16.84 -5.38
CA ASN A 30 9.34 17.72 -6.55
C ASN A 30 10.41 17.46 -7.62
N GLN A 31 11.61 16.98 -7.24
CA GLN A 31 12.67 16.66 -8.21
C GLN A 31 12.33 15.42 -9.04
N SER A 32 11.79 14.39 -8.41
CA SER A 32 11.41 13.13 -9.07
C SER A 32 9.92 13.05 -9.43
N LYS A 33 9.17 14.13 -9.23
CA LYS A 33 7.71 14.23 -9.46
C LYS A 33 6.96 13.01 -8.93
N THR A 34 7.28 12.63 -7.69
CA THR A 34 6.74 11.43 -7.07
C THR A 34 6.16 11.75 -5.71
N VAL A 35 4.95 11.28 -5.46
CA VAL A 35 4.28 11.33 -4.16
C VAL A 35 4.41 9.95 -3.52
N THR A 36 4.92 9.90 -2.30
CA THR A 36 4.97 8.70 -1.47
C THR A 36 4.05 8.90 -0.29
N LYS A 37 3.04 8.05 -0.15
CA LYS A 37 2.15 8.04 1.02
C LYS A 37 2.53 6.87 1.91
N HIS A 38 2.55 7.13 3.21
CA HIS A 38 2.87 6.15 4.24
C HIS A 38 1.60 5.81 4.99
N TYR A 39 1.17 4.56 4.86
CA TYR A 39 0.04 3.97 5.56
C TYR A 39 0.52 3.09 6.70
N PHE A 40 -0.20 3.13 7.81
CA PHE A 40 0.16 2.41 9.01
C PHE A 40 -1.05 1.73 9.64
N PHE A 41 -0.85 0.50 10.12
CA PHE A 41 -1.78 -0.22 10.97
C PHE A 41 -1.00 -0.94 12.07
N GLU A 42 -1.16 -0.49 13.32
CA GLU A 42 -0.52 -1.03 14.53
C GLU A 42 1.02 -1.10 14.49
N THR A 43 1.60 -2.05 13.78
CA THR A 43 3.05 -2.20 13.56
C THR A 43 3.40 -2.38 12.08
N PHE A 44 2.39 -2.61 11.24
CA PHE A 44 2.55 -2.89 9.82
C PHE A 44 2.56 -1.59 9.01
N ASN A 45 3.59 -1.44 8.18
CA ASN A 45 3.82 -0.27 7.35
C ASN A 45 3.58 -0.62 5.87
N CYS A 46 2.83 0.25 5.19
CA CYS A 46 2.66 0.18 3.74
C CYS A 46 2.92 1.53 3.08
N LEU A 47 3.63 1.52 1.98
CA LEU A 47 3.95 2.67 1.16
C LEU A 47 3.20 2.60 -0.16
N GLU A 48 2.59 3.71 -0.53
CA GLU A 48 2.07 3.93 -1.87
C GLU A 48 2.93 4.98 -2.55
N LYS A 49 3.53 4.63 -3.69
CA LYS A 49 4.33 5.54 -4.50
C LYS A 49 3.63 5.79 -5.83
N VAL A 50 3.27 7.05 -6.08
CA VAL A 50 2.58 7.49 -7.30
C VAL A 50 3.42 8.55 -7.99
N LYS A 51 3.69 8.39 -9.28
CA LYS A 51 4.30 9.48 -10.04
C LYS A 51 3.23 10.46 -10.49
N THR A 52 3.53 11.75 -10.44
CA THR A 52 2.60 12.83 -10.79
C THR A 52 2.20 12.80 -12.27
N ASP A 53 3.07 12.30 -13.15
CA ASP A 53 2.80 12.13 -14.59
C ASP A 53 2.00 10.86 -14.93
N GLU A 54 1.98 9.86 -14.02
CA GLU A 54 1.29 8.58 -14.22
C GLU A 54 0.44 8.21 -13.00
N PRO A 55 -0.63 8.97 -12.68
CA PRO A 55 -1.44 8.74 -11.48
C PRO A 55 -2.13 7.35 -11.47
N GLY A 56 -2.33 6.74 -12.64
CA GLY A 56 -2.88 5.38 -12.76
C GLY A 56 -1.89 4.24 -12.46
N LYS A 57 -0.62 4.54 -12.21
CA LYS A 57 0.44 3.53 -11.94
C LYS A 57 1.00 3.64 -10.53
N ALA A 58 0.11 3.61 -9.54
CA ALA A 58 0.51 3.51 -8.14
C ALA A 58 1.26 2.19 -7.88
N LYS A 59 2.39 2.29 -7.18
CA LYS A 59 3.18 1.15 -6.73
C LYS A 59 3.04 1.02 -5.23
N PHE A 60 2.64 -0.15 -4.76
CA PHE A 60 2.51 -0.43 -3.34
C PHE A 60 3.69 -1.27 -2.86
N MET A 61 4.22 -0.94 -1.69
CA MET A 61 5.31 -1.65 -1.04
C MET A 61 4.99 -1.80 0.44
N CYS A 62 5.16 -3.00 0.99
CA CYS A 62 5.00 -3.25 2.42
C CYS A 62 6.33 -3.62 3.04
N PHE A 63 6.41 -3.50 4.35
CA PHE A 63 7.53 -4.06 5.12
C PHE A 63 7.06 -5.34 5.79
N ASP A 64 7.89 -6.38 5.75
CA ASP A 64 7.67 -7.55 6.57
C ASP A 64 8.09 -7.32 8.03
N THR A 65 7.95 -8.35 8.87
CA THR A 65 8.33 -8.28 10.29
C THR A 65 9.83 -8.10 10.51
N TYR A 66 10.65 -8.43 9.52
CA TYR A 66 12.10 -8.33 9.54
C TYR A 66 12.59 -7.00 8.91
N GLY A 67 11.66 -6.15 8.43
CA GLY A 67 11.97 -4.88 7.78
C GLY A 67 12.33 -5.02 6.30
N GLU A 68 12.17 -6.19 5.69
CA GLU A 68 12.39 -6.38 4.25
C GLU A 68 11.22 -5.78 3.45
N THR A 69 11.56 -5.17 2.30
CA THR A 69 10.56 -4.52 1.45
C THR A 69 9.94 -5.51 0.47
N LEU A 70 8.62 -5.70 0.58
CA LEU A 70 7.82 -6.53 -0.32
C LEU A 70 7.08 -5.65 -1.33
N LYS A 71 7.27 -5.92 -2.63
CA LYS A 71 6.53 -5.22 -3.70
C LYS A 71 5.18 -5.89 -3.91
N ILE A 72 4.11 -5.13 -3.72
CA ILE A 72 2.74 -5.62 -3.87
C ILE A 72 2.35 -5.53 -5.34
N ARG A 73 2.15 -6.68 -5.98
CA ARG A 73 1.67 -6.80 -7.38
C ARG A 73 0.19 -7.18 -7.44
N SER A 74 -0.33 -7.76 -6.36
CA SER A 74 -1.74 -8.16 -6.23
C SER A 74 -2.27 -7.82 -4.83
N LEU A 75 -3.60 -7.79 -4.68
CA LEU A 75 -4.22 -7.65 -3.35
C LEU A 75 -3.85 -8.84 -2.44
N SER A 76 -3.67 -10.03 -3.01
CA SER A 76 -3.28 -11.22 -2.24
C SER A 76 -1.90 -11.04 -1.62
N ASP A 77 -0.94 -10.42 -2.33
CA ASP A 77 0.41 -10.21 -1.81
C ASP A 77 0.37 -9.35 -0.54
N LEU A 78 -0.48 -8.31 -0.54
CA LEU A 78 -0.69 -7.43 0.61
C LEU A 78 -1.34 -8.17 1.78
N GLN A 79 -2.38 -8.96 1.49
CA GLN A 79 -3.08 -9.74 2.50
C GLN A 79 -2.15 -10.77 3.16
N THR A 80 -1.40 -11.54 2.36
CA THR A 80 -0.42 -12.50 2.86
C THR A 80 0.63 -11.80 3.72
N ALA A 81 1.25 -10.73 3.22
CA ALA A 81 2.24 -9.99 4.00
C ALA A 81 1.67 -9.48 5.34
N PHE A 82 0.44 -8.96 5.34
CA PHE A 82 -0.22 -8.47 6.54
C PHE A 82 -0.52 -9.59 7.55
N TYR A 83 -1.10 -10.70 7.10
CA TYR A 83 -1.42 -11.82 7.99
C TYR A 83 -0.17 -12.53 8.51
N ASP A 84 0.89 -12.63 7.69
CA ASP A 84 2.18 -13.14 8.14
C ASP A 84 2.78 -12.25 9.23
N ASN A 85 2.65 -10.92 9.11
CA ASN A 85 3.08 -9.99 10.15
C ASN A 85 2.30 -10.11 11.45
N ILE A 86 0.96 -10.16 11.37
CA ILE A 86 0.11 -10.32 12.55
C ILE A 86 0.34 -11.68 13.21
N SER A 87 0.55 -12.73 12.43
CA SER A 87 0.78 -14.08 12.97
C SER A 87 2.03 -14.16 13.85
N GLN A 88 3.04 -13.35 13.57
CA GLN A 88 4.29 -13.29 14.34
C GLN A 88 4.21 -12.41 15.60
N LEU A 89 3.12 -11.63 15.77
CA LEU A 89 2.86 -10.87 16.99
C LEU A 89 2.22 -11.72 18.11
N LYS A 90 1.90 -12.99 17.84
CA LYS A 90 1.28 -13.92 18.78
C LYS A 90 2.27 -14.78 19.55
#